data_AF-A0A6M0G0K8-F1
#
_entry.id   AF-A0A6M0G0K8-F1
#
_cell.length_a   1.000
_cell.length_b   1.000
_cell.length_c   1.000
_cell.angle_alpha   90.00
_cell.angle_beta   90.00
_cell.angle_gamma   90.00
#
_symmetry.space_group_name_H-M   'P 1'
#
loop_
_entity.id
_entity.type
_entity.pdbx_description
1 polymer ?
#
loop_
_entity_poly.entity_id
_entity_poly.type
_entity_poly.pdbx_seq_one_letter_code
_entity_poly.pdbx_strand_id
1 'polypeptide(L)' 'MEIRGIQQGVVQNSRESIIEALTVRFEVVPPEVSEVINQIEDVSVLKELHRRAIVIGSMVEFQQLQELRIE' A
#
# COMPACT_ATOMS: atom_id res chain seq x y z
N MET A 1 -1.68 5.43 26.72
CA MET A 1 -0.48 5.44 25.82
C MET A 1 -0.45 4.23 24.89
N GLU A 2 -1.15 3.13 25.21
CA GLU A 2 -1.07 1.84 24.49
C GLU A 2 -1.82 1.79 23.14
N ILE A 3 -2.97 2.45 23.01
CA ILE A 3 -3.79 2.38 21.78
C ILE A 3 -3.09 2.99 20.55
N ARG A 4 -2.31 4.07 20.76
CA ARG A 4 -1.62 4.76 19.66
C ARG A 4 -0.50 3.89 19.06
N GLY A 5 0.22 3.14 19.89
CA GLY A 5 1.27 2.22 19.42
C GLY A 5 0.71 1.07 18.59
N ILE A 6 -0.43 0.50 18.99
CA ILE A 6 -1.11 -0.56 18.23
C ILE A 6 -1.59 -0.02 16.88
N GLN A 7 -2.21 1.17 16.85
CA GLN A 7 -2.67 1.76 15.59
C GLN A 7 -1.51 2.06 14.63
N GLN A 8 -0.40 2.60 15.13
CA GLN A 8 0.80 2.83 14.32
C GLN A 8 1.39 1.52 13.78
N GLY A 9 1.43 0.47 14.60
CA GLY A 9 1.88 -0.86 14.16
C GLY A 9 1.00 -1.46 13.05
N VAL A 10 -0.33 -1.31 13.15
CA VAL A 10 -1.26 -1.77 12.11
C VAL A 10 -1.05 -1.02 10.79
N VAL A 11 -0.86 0.30 10.84
CA VAL A 11 -0.59 1.12 9.65
C VAL A 11 0.73 0.70 9.01
N GLN A 12 1.80 0.62 9.81
CA GLN A 12 3.14 0.25 9.32
C GLN A 12 3.14 -1.14 8.67
N ASN A 13 2.60 -2.15 9.36
CA ASN A 13 2.53 -3.51 8.84
C ASN A 13 1.71 -3.59 7.55
N SER A 14 0.63 -2.80 7.45
CA SER A 14 -0.18 -2.77 6.23
C SER A 14 0.58 -2.18 5.05
N ARG A 15 1.38 -1.13 5.25
CA ARG A 15 2.25 -0.54 4.20
C ARG A 15 3.30 -1.56 3.74
N GLU A 16 3.99 -2.20 4.68
CA GLU A 16 5.00 -3.23 4.40
C GLU A 16 4.40 -4.39 3.61
N SER A 17 3.21 -4.88 4.01
CA SER A 17 2.53 -5.97 3.31
C SER A 17 2.19 -5.63 1.85
N ILE A 18 1.78 -4.39 1.57
CA ILE A 18 1.50 -3.94 0.20
C ILE A 18 2.78 -3.94 -0.62
N ILE A 19 3.85 -3.32 -0.09
CA ILE A 19 5.13 -3.21 -0.78
C ILE A 19 5.72 -4.60 -1.05
N GLU A 20 5.65 -5.50 -0.08
CA GLU A 20 6.10 -6.90 -0.22
C GLU A 20 5.30 -7.62 -1.30
N ALA A 21 3.96 -7.53 -1.28
CA ALA A 21 3.12 -8.16 -2.30
C ALA A 21 3.45 -7.65 -3.72
N LEU A 22 3.65 -6.35 -3.88
CA LEU A 22 4.05 -5.76 -5.16
C LEU A 22 5.45 -6.20 -5.59
N THR A 23 6.39 -6.27 -4.65
CA THR A 23 7.76 -6.72 -4.90
C THR A 23 7.80 -8.18 -5.35
N VAL A 24 7.04 -9.05 -4.68
CA VAL A 24 6.95 -10.48 -5.03
C VAL A 24 6.37 -10.67 -6.44
N ARG A 25 5.39 -9.85 -6.83
CA ARG A 25 4.69 -10.02 -8.11
C ARG A 25 5.37 -9.35 -9.29
N PHE A 26 6.05 -8.23 -9.06
CA PHE A 26 6.57 -7.38 -10.13
C PHE A 26 8.08 -7.12 -10.03
N GLU A 27 8.76 -7.76 -9.07
CA GLU A 27 10.21 -7.67 -8.75
C GLU A 27 10.69 -6.29 -8.26
N VAL A 28 10.19 -5.22 -8.86
CA VAL A 28 10.57 -3.84 -8.55
C VAL A 28 9.32 -3.02 -8.27
N VAL A 29 9.34 -2.31 -7.15
CA VAL A 29 8.34 -1.29 -6.81
C VAL A 29 8.94 0.08 -7.10
N PRO A 30 8.34 0.89 -8.00
CA PRO A 30 8.81 2.25 -8.25
C PRO A 30 8.85 3.07 -6.95
N PRO A 31 9.89 3.88 -6.72
CA PRO A 31 10.00 4.71 -5.51
C PRO A 31 8.76 5.55 -5.25
N GLU A 32 8.19 6.13 -6.30
CA GLU A 32 7.00 6.98 -6.26
C GLU A 32 5.79 6.24 -5.66
N VAL A 33 5.63 4.95 -6.00
CA VAL A 33 4.55 4.10 -5.47
C VAL A 33 4.76 3.85 -3.98
N SER A 34 6.00 3.54 -3.58
CA SER A 34 6.33 3.29 -2.18
C SER A 34 6.16 4.54 -1.32
N GLU A 35 6.52 5.72 -1.83
CA GLU A 35 6.34 7.00 -1.17
C GLU A 35 4.86 7.32 -0.95
N VAL A 36 4.02 7.15 -1.97
CA VAL A 36 2.57 7.34 -1.85
C VAL A 36 1.97 6.39 -0.82
N ILE A 37 2.31 5.10 -0.85
CA ILE A 37 1.83 4.12 0.15
C ILE A 37 2.22 4.54 1.58
N ASN A 38 3.46 5.02 1.75
CA ASN A 38 3.99 5.42 3.05
C ASN A 38 3.32 6.70 3.62
N GLN A 39 2.63 7.48 2.80
CA GLN A 39 1.87 8.66 3.24
C GLN A 39 0.45 8.30 3.72
N ILE A 40 -0.06 7.10 3.42
CA ILE A 40 -1.43 6.72 3.74
C ILE A 40 -1.55 6.33 5.23
N GLU A 41 -2.40 7.02 5.99
CA GLU A 41 -2.68 6.71 7.40
C GLU A 41 -3.97 5.91 7.61
N ASP A 42 -4.89 5.90 6.64
CA ASP A 42 -6.15 5.16 6.75
C ASP A 42 -5.92 3.64 6.51
N VAL A 43 -6.10 2.86 7.57
CA VAL A 43 -5.95 1.40 7.55
C VAL A 43 -6.95 0.74 6.59
N SER A 44 -8.17 1.27 6.44
CA SER A 44 -9.17 0.71 5.53
C SER A 44 -8.72 0.84 4.08
N VAL A 45 -8.13 2.00 3.77
CA VAL A 45 -7.49 2.27 2.48
C VAL A 45 -6.33 1.31 2.22
N LEU A 46 -5.44 1.13 3.20
CA LEU A 46 -4.29 0.22 3.07
C LEU A 46 -4.75 -1.24 2.86
N LYS A 47 -5.79 -1.68 3.58
CA LYS A 47 -6.35 -3.04 3.39
C LYS A 47 -6.91 -3.27 1.99
N GLU A 48 -7.56 -2.27 1.41
CA GLU A 48 -8.06 -2.36 0.04
C GLU A 48 -6.90 -2.38 -0.97
N LEU A 49 -5.91 -1.51 -0.81
CA LEU A 49 -4.72 -1.52 -1.65
C LEU A 49 -3.97 -2.86 -1.58
N HIS A 50 -3.87 -3.46 -0.39
CA HIS A 50 -3.25 -4.77 -0.23
C HIS A 50 -4.00 -5.85 -1.03
N ARG A 51 -5.34 -5.92 -0.92
CA ARG A 51 -6.13 -6.86 -1.72
C ARG A 51 -5.89 -6.67 -3.22
N ARG A 52 -5.82 -5.42 -3.69
CA ARG A 52 -5.57 -5.12 -5.10
C ARG A 52 -4.15 -5.47 -5.53
N ALA A 53 -3.15 -5.19 -4.70
CA ALA A 53 -1.76 -5.57 -4.94
C ALA A 53 -1.60 -7.09 -5.18
N ILE A 54 -2.47 -7.92 -4.61
CA ILE A 54 -2.46 -9.38 -4.80
C ILE A 54 -3.05 -9.82 -6.15
N VAL A 55 -4.05 -9.11 -6.69
CA VAL A 55 -4.81 -9.57 -7.86
C VAL A 55 -4.58 -8.78 -9.15
N ILE A 56 -4.07 -7.56 -9.06
CA ILE A 56 -3.93 -6.65 -10.21
C ILE A 56 -3.01 -7.19 -11.30
N GLY A 57 -3.27 -6.90 -12.58
CA GLY A 57 -2.55 -7.52 -13.69
C GLY A 57 -1.14 -6.97 -13.92
N SER A 58 -0.90 -5.72 -13.52
CA SER A 58 0.39 -5.05 -13.75
C SER A 58 0.67 -3.93 -12.74
N MET A 59 1.93 -3.49 -12.68
CA MET A 59 2.32 -2.30 -11.91
C MET A 59 1.68 -1.02 -12.45
N VAL A 60 1.52 -0.90 -13.77
CA VAL A 60 0.89 0.28 -14.40
C VAL A 60 -0.57 0.41 -13.97
N GLU A 61 -1.33 -0.68 -13.99
CA GLU A 61 -2.70 -0.69 -13.47
C GLU A 61 -2.75 -0.31 -11.99
N PHE A 62 -1.76 -0.74 -11.19
CA PHE A 62 -1.69 -0.38 -9.77
C PHE A 62 -1.46 1.12 -9.55
N GLN A 63 -0.58 1.73 -10.34
CA GLN A 63 -0.32 3.17 -10.29
C GLN A 63 -1.57 3.98 -10.65
N GLN A 64 -2.28 3.60 -11.71
CA GLN A 64 -3.52 4.25 -12.14
C GLN A 64 -4.62 4.21 -11.06
N LEU A 65 -4.69 3.11 -10.29
CA LEU A 65 -5.62 3.01 -9.16
C LEU A 65 -5.28 3.96 -8.01
N GLN A 66 -4.00 4.29 -7.82
CA GLN A 66 -3.60 5.26 -6.79
C GLN A 66 -3.92 6.69 -7.23
N GLU A 67 -3.65 7.03 -8.49
CA GLU A 67 -3.97 8.35 -9.06
C GLU A 67 -5.46 8.68 -8.96
N LEU A 68 -6.34 7.69 -9.18
CA LEU A 68 -7.81 7.85 -9.08
C LEU A 68 -8.30 8.20 -7.65
N ARG A 69 -7.44 8.14 -6.64
CA ARG A 69 -7.80 8.30 -5.23
C ARG A 69 -7.20 9.55 -4.57
N ILE A 70 -6.47 10.36 -5.35
CA ILE A 70 -5.87 11.62 -4.93
C ILE A 70 -6.70 12.84 -5.43
N GLU A 71 -7.79 12.61 -6.19
CA GLU A 71 -8.82 13.61 -6.51
C GLU A 71 -9.93 13.71 -5.43
#